data_AF-A0A9D8RJY8-F1
#
_entry.id   AF-A0A9D8RJY8-F1
#
_cell.length_a   1.000
_cell.length_b   1.000
_cell.length_c   1.000
_cell.angle_alpha   90.00
_cell.angle_beta   90.00
_cell.angle_gamma   90.00
#
_symmetry.space_group_name_H-M   'P 1'
#
loop_
_entity.id
_entity.type
_entity.pdbx_description
1 polymer ?
#
loop_
_entity_poly.entity_id
_entity_poly.type
_entity_poly.pdbx_seq_one_letter_code
_entity_poly.pdbx_strand_id
1 'polypeptide(L)'
;MEGKKLYNAVQKTITLADGREIMIETGKLAKQADGSVVVKMGDTMLLGTVVAAKDAKEGTDFMPLQVEYKEKFASCGRFPGGFMKREGKASDAEVLVARLIDRALRPLFPSDYHADVFVTVNLISADKDIQPDALAGLAASAALAVSDIPFGGPISEVRVARINGEYVINPNFSQMADADLDIMVGGTIDNILMVEGEMNEVSEEVMLGAIKFAHEEIKKHCAVQIELSKELGKDVKRTYCHETNDEELRQLIITELYDKAYAIATSGTAKHERSEAFEALEAEFAARYTEEELEEKAPLIHKYFHDDVQKKAMRNMILDEGKRLDGRATDEIRPIWC
;
A
#
# COMPACT_ATOMS: atom_id res chain seq x y z
N MET A 1 -27.28 39.91 5.56
CA MET A 1 -26.51 38.97 6.40
C MET A 1 -26.09 37.83 5.49
N GLU A 2 -24.93 37.95 4.83
CA GLU A 2 -24.34 36.82 4.12
C GLU A 2 -23.99 35.75 5.15
N GLY A 3 -24.64 34.59 5.05
CA GLY A 3 -24.43 33.49 5.98
C GLY A 3 -22.96 33.09 6.00
N LYS A 4 -22.33 33.16 7.18
CA LYS A 4 -20.97 32.64 7.41
C LYS A 4 -20.92 31.20 6.86
N LYS A 5 -20.19 30.97 5.76
CA LYS A 5 -19.94 29.60 5.28
C LYS A 5 -19.22 28.86 6.42
N LEU A 6 -19.88 27.87 7.00
CA LEU A 6 -19.35 27.02 8.08
C LEU A 6 -18.17 26.14 7.62
N TYR A 7 -17.92 26.07 6.31
CA TYR A 7 -16.85 25.29 5.70
C TYR A 7 -16.44 25.85 4.35
N ASN A 8 -15.17 25.64 3.99
CA ASN A 8 -14.64 25.87 2.65
C ASN A 8 -14.43 24.49 2.02
N ALA A 9 -15.34 24.10 1.12
CA ALA A 9 -15.17 22.87 0.36
C ALA A 9 -14.29 23.14 -0.86
N VAL A 10 -13.29 22.29 -1.08
CA VAL A 10 -12.47 22.28 -2.30
C VAL A 10 -12.82 21.02 -3.06
N GLN A 11 -13.05 21.15 -4.37
CA GLN A 11 -13.47 20.07 -5.24
C GLN A 11 -12.55 19.97 -6.45
N LYS A 12 -12.23 18.74 -6.85
CA LYS A 12 -11.60 18.44 -8.14
C LYS A 12 -12.39 17.32 -8.83
N THR A 13 -12.36 17.32 -10.15
CA THR A 13 -13.04 16.32 -10.97
C THR A 13 -12.02 15.65 -11.88
N ILE A 14 -12.13 14.33 -11.97
CA ILE A 14 -11.46 13.48 -12.94
C ILE A 14 -12.53 13.04 -13.95
N THR A 15 -12.27 13.25 -15.24
CA THR A 15 -13.17 12.81 -16.31
C THR A 15 -12.59 11.57 -16.99
N LEU A 16 -13.32 10.46 -16.92
CA LEU A 16 -12.96 9.21 -17.60
C LEU A 16 -13.17 9.35 -19.12
N ALA A 17 -12.56 8.45 -19.89
CA ALA A 17 -12.62 8.48 -21.35
C ALA A 17 -14.04 8.38 -21.93
N ASP A 18 -14.97 7.75 -21.20
CA ASP A 18 -16.38 7.61 -21.57
C ASP A 18 -17.26 8.78 -21.09
N GLY A 19 -16.67 9.80 -20.49
CA GLY A 19 -17.36 11.00 -20.00
C GLY A 19 -17.93 10.88 -18.58
N ARG A 20 -17.81 9.72 -17.91
CA ARG A 20 -18.13 9.63 -16.48
C ARG A 20 -17.17 10.49 -15.66
N GLU A 21 -17.69 11.09 -14.60
CA GLU A 21 -16.92 11.99 -13.73
C GLU A 21 -16.77 11.42 -12.33
N ILE A 22 -15.53 11.44 -11.82
CA ILE A 22 -15.18 11.14 -10.44
C ILE A 22 -14.83 12.47 -9.76
N MET A 23 -15.61 12.86 -8.76
CA MET A 23 -15.38 14.06 -7.97
C MET A 23 -14.67 13.70 -6.66
N ILE A 24 -13.69 14.52 -6.27
CA ILE A 24 -13.02 14.48 -4.97
C ILE A 24 -13.33 15.79 -4.24
N GLU A 25 -14.02 15.72 -3.10
CA GLU A 25 -14.34 16.86 -2.24
C GLU A 25 -13.64 16.76 -0.88
N THR A 26 -13.08 17.85 -0.37
CA THR A 26 -12.56 17.95 1.00
C THR A 26 -12.97 19.24 1.69
N GLY A 27 -12.75 19.34 3.00
CA GLY A 27 -12.97 20.56 3.79
C GLY A 27 -14.38 20.68 4.39
N LYS A 28 -15.29 19.74 4.11
CA LYS A 28 -16.66 19.71 4.62
C LYS A 28 -16.89 18.72 5.75
N LEU A 29 -16.56 17.44 5.54
CA LEU A 29 -16.77 16.35 6.50
C LEU A 29 -15.47 16.00 7.24
N ALA A 30 -15.60 15.38 8.42
CA ALA A 30 -14.49 14.77 9.18
C ALA A 30 -13.24 15.66 9.38
N LYS A 31 -13.40 16.97 9.59
CA LYS A 31 -12.31 17.95 9.68
C LYS A 31 -11.31 17.76 10.84
N GLN A 32 -11.59 16.84 11.76
CA GLN A 32 -10.69 16.52 12.87
C GLN A 32 -9.69 15.42 12.51
N ALA A 33 -9.91 14.67 11.41
CA ALA A 33 -8.92 13.76 10.88
C ALA A 33 -7.75 14.54 10.28
N ASP A 34 -6.56 13.93 10.21
CA ASP A 34 -5.39 14.55 9.56
C ASP A 34 -5.66 14.78 8.07
N GLY A 35 -6.43 13.89 7.44
CA GLY A 35 -6.95 14.05 6.09
C GLY A 35 -8.33 13.41 5.93
N SER A 36 -9.20 14.03 5.14
CA SER A 36 -10.50 13.47 4.80
C SER A 36 -11.00 13.95 3.45
N VAL A 37 -11.63 13.05 2.69
CA VAL A 37 -12.21 13.33 1.38
C VAL A 37 -13.52 12.56 1.20
N VAL A 38 -14.40 13.11 0.37
CA VAL A 38 -15.51 12.37 -0.22
C VAL A 38 -15.21 12.17 -1.70
N VAL A 39 -15.10 10.92 -2.13
CA VAL A 39 -15.03 10.56 -3.54
C VAL A 39 -16.42 10.19 -4.03
N LYS A 40 -16.84 10.72 -5.17
CA LYS A 40 -18.16 10.50 -5.76
C LYS A 40 -18.08 10.18 -7.24
N MET A 41 -18.78 9.14 -7.68
CA MET A 41 -19.06 8.86 -9.10
C MET A 41 -20.52 8.44 -9.22
N GLY A 42 -21.30 9.11 -10.07
CA GLY A 42 -22.76 8.92 -10.09
C GLY A 42 -23.37 9.16 -8.71
N ASP A 43 -24.17 8.22 -8.20
CA ASP A 43 -24.74 8.26 -6.84
C ASP A 43 -23.90 7.50 -5.79
N THR A 44 -22.79 6.88 -6.21
CA THR A 44 -21.84 6.22 -5.30
C THR A 44 -20.93 7.25 -4.64
N MET A 45 -20.87 7.23 -3.30
CA MET A 45 -20.07 8.14 -2.49
C MET A 45 -19.30 7.40 -1.40
N LEU A 46 -17.99 7.64 -1.32
CA LEU A 46 -17.08 7.07 -0.33
C LEU A 46 -16.46 8.18 0.50
N LEU A 47 -16.54 8.06 1.83
CA LEU A 47 -15.82 8.91 2.76
C LEU A 47 -14.51 8.22 3.15
N GLY A 48 -13.40 8.75 2.65
CA GLY A 48 -12.04 8.38 3.06
C GLY A 48 -11.56 9.29 4.17
N THR A 49 -11.01 8.72 5.24
CA THR A 49 -10.38 9.46 6.35
C THR A 49 -9.07 8.79 6.74
N VAL A 50 -8.07 9.60 7.06
CA VAL A 50 -6.80 9.12 7.61
C VAL A 50 -6.44 9.89 8.88
N VAL A 51 -5.94 9.15 9.86
CA VAL A 51 -5.39 9.70 11.09
C VAL A 51 -4.07 8.99 11.37
N ALA A 52 -3.06 9.73 11.79
CA ALA A 52 -1.80 9.17 12.22
C ALA A 52 -1.31 9.80 13.52
N ALA A 53 -0.87 8.95 14.45
CA ALA A 53 -0.21 9.40 15.67
C ALA A 53 0.98 10.32 15.34
N LYS A 54 1.28 11.26 16.24
CA LYS A 54 2.42 12.18 16.06
C LYS A 54 3.75 11.51 16.35
N ASP A 55 3.77 10.62 17.33
CA ASP A 55 4.95 9.88 17.77
C ASP A 55 4.71 8.36 17.66
N ALA A 56 5.79 7.61 17.46
CA ALA A 56 5.78 6.15 17.55
C ALA A 56 5.66 5.68 19.01
N LYS A 57 5.05 4.52 19.24
CA LYS A 57 5.07 3.90 20.56
C LYS A 57 6.46 3.34 20.83
N GLU A 58 6.90 3.41 22.09
CA GLU A 58 8.16 2.83 22.54
C GLU A 58 8.24 1.33 22.17
N GLY A 59 9.38 0.92 21.61
CA GLY A 59 9.61 -0.46 21.16
C GLY A 59 8.92 -0.87 19.85
N THR A 60 8.31 0.06 19.10
CA THR A 60 7.74 -0.27 17.79
C THR A 60 8.84 -0.39 16.74
N ASP A 61 8.96 -1.58 16.16
CA ASP A 61 9.98 -1.97 15.17
C ASP A 61 9.39 -2.26 13.77
N PHE A 62 8.10 -1.98 13.57
CA PHE A 62 7.39 -2.18 12.31
C PHE A 62 6.53 -0.96 11.96
N MET A 63 5.97 -0.91 10.76
CA MET A 63 5.00 0.11 10.35
C MET A 63 3.56 -0.29 10.70
N PRO A 64 2.93 0.27 11.76
CA PRO A 64 1.55 -0.02 12.14
C PRO A 64 0.55 0.74 11.26
N LEU A 65 0.29 0.19 10.08
CA LEU A 65 -0.80 0.61 9.20
C LEU A 65 -1.99 -0.34 9.36
N GLN A 66 -3.16 0.22 9.69
CA GLN A 66 -4.44 -0.47 9.64
C GLN A 66 -5.37 0.21 8.62
N VAL A 67 -5.93 -0.60 7.73
CA VAL A 67 -6.91 -0.15 6.74
C VAL A 67 -8.25 -0.83 7.00
N GLU A 68 -9.32 -0.03 7.05
CA GLU A 68 -10.68 -0.51 7.14
C GLU A 68 -11.52 -0.01 5.97
N TYR A 69 -12.21 -0.93 5.31
CA TYR A 69 -13.26 -0.62 4.34
C TYR A 69 -14.60 -1.09 4.92
N LYS A 70 -15.62 -0.24 4.87
CA LYS A 70 -16.95 -0.55 5.41
C LYS A 70 -18.07 -0.11 4.49
N GLU A 71 -18.99 -1.03 4.23
CA GLU A 71 -20.24 -0.75 3.54
C GLU A 71 -21.38 -0.62 4.54
N LYS A 72 -21.93 0.59 4.65
CA LYS A 72 -23.08 0.84 5.54
C LYS A 72 -24.34 0.35 4.85
N PHE A 73 -25.20 -0.42 5.52
CA PHE A 73 -26.45 -0.87 4.90
C PHE A 73 -27.35 0.30 4.47
N ALA A 74 -27.24 1.42 5.19
CA ALA A 74 -27.91 2.67 4.86
C ALA A 74 -27.46 3.27 3.51
N SER A 75 -26.26 2.97 3.01
CA SER A 75 -25.80 3.46 1.70
C SER A 75 -26.69 2.96 0.55
N CYS A 76 -27.27 1.77 0.72
CA CYS A 76 -28.20 1.14 -0.22
C CYS A 76 -29.68 1.28 0.23
N GLY A 77 -29.96 2.11 1.25
CA GLY A 77 -31.31 2.27 1.81
C GLY A 77 -31.89 1.03 2.48
N ARG A 78 -31.03 0.15 3.03
CA ARG A 78 -31.44 -1.11 3.68
C ARG A 78 -31.12 -1.08 5.17
N PHE A 79 -31.82 -1.92 5.93
CA PHE A 79 -31.50 -2.22 7.33
C PHE A 79 -30.71 -3.54 7.41
N PRO A 80 -29.74 -3.67 8.32
CA PRO A 80 -29.03 -4.94 8.52
C PRO A 80 -29.99 -6.09 8.85
N GLY A 81 -29.77 -7.25 8.22
CA GLY A 81 -30.67 -8.41 8.33
C GLY A 81 -30.70 -9.08 9.71
N GLY A 82 -29.59 -9.03 10.45
CA GLY A 82 -29.40 -9.75 11.72
C GLY A 82 -30.26 -9.29 12.90
N PHE A 83 -30.20 -10.01 14.02
CA PHE A 83 -30.98 -9.73 15.23
C PHE A 83 -30.69 -8.34 15.81
N MET A 84 -29.42 -7.95 15.90
CA MET A 84 -29.03 -6.64 16.45
C MET A 84 -29.35 -5.44 15.55
N LYS A 85 -29.76 -5.66 14.28
CA LYS A 85 -30.04 -4.58 13.29
C LYS A 85 -28.92 -3.54 13.15
N ARG A 86 -27.68 -3.97 13.34
CA ARG A 86 -26.47 -3.16 13.26
C ARG A 86 -25.40 -3.87 12.43
N GLU A 87 -24.55 -3.11 11.77
CA GLU A 87 -23.36 -3.62 11.11
C GLU A 87 -22.45 -4.32 12.13
N GLY A 88 -22.08 -5.56 11.82
CA GLY A 88 -21.18 -6.37 12.65
C GLY A 88 -19.75 -6.33 12.14
N LYS A 89 -19.04 -7.44 12.35
CA LYS A 89 -17.69 -7.68 11.80
C LYS A 89 -17.66 -7.42 10.28
N ALA A 90 -16.51 -6.99 9.78
CA ALA A 90 -16.26 -6.91 8.34
C ALA A 90 -16.56 -8.24 7.64
N SER A 91 -17.25 -8.16 6.50
CA SER A 91 -17.46 -9.27 5.58
C SER A 91 -16.19 -9.60 4.80
N ASP A 92 -16.14 -10.76 4.15
CA ASP A 92 -14.99 -11.15 3.35
C ASP A 92 -14.72 -10.15 2.21
N ALA A 93 -15.77 -9.66 1.54
CA ALA A 93 -15.65 -8.62 0.52
C ALA A 93 -15.03 -7.33 1.08
N GLU A 94 -15.51 -6.87 2.24
CA GLU A 94 -14.96 -5.67 2.89
C GLU A 94 -13.48 -5.85 3.28
N VAL A 95 -13.12 -7.04 3.77
CA VAL A 95 -11.72 -7.37 4.09
C VAL A 95 -10.86 -7.43 2.84
N LEU A 96 -11.35 -8.00 1.73
CA LEU A 96 -10.61 -8.06 0.48
C LEU A 96 -10.34 -6.66 -0.08
N VAL A 97 -11.33 -5.77 -0.08
CA VAL A 97 -11.14 -4.37 -0.52
C VAL A 97 -10.16 -3.63 0.39
N ALA A 98 -10.26 -3.81 1.72
CA ALA A 98 -9.29 -3.23 2.65
C ALA A 98 -7.85 -3.71 2.37
N ARG A 99 -7.67 -4.97 1.98
CA ARG A 99 -6.37 -5.52 1.60
C ARG A 99 -5.83 -4.97 0.29
N LEU A 100 -6.68 -4.67 -0.70
CA LEU A 100 -6.25 -4.02 -1.95
C LEU A 100 -5.63 -2.66 -1.63
N ILE A 101 -6.37 -1.83 -0.88
CA ILE A 101 -5.93 -0.51 -0.44
C ILE A 101 -4.63 -0.62 0.37
N ASP A 102 -4.54 -1.51 1.36
CA ASP A 102 -3.35 -1.70 2.19
C ASP A 102 -2.11 -2.04 1.34
N ARG A 103 -2.23 -2.97 0.39
CA ARG A 103 -1.14 -3.39 -0.50
C ARG A 103 -0.58 -2.24 -1.32
N ALA A 104 -1.43 -1.33 -1.81
CA ALA A 104 -1.00 -0.17 -2.58
C ALA A 104 -0.38 0.94 -1.71
N LEU A 105 -0.87 1.14 -0.48
CA LEU A 105 -0.40 2.21 0.40
C LEU A 105 0.87 1.84 1.17
N ARG A 106 0.94 0.62 1.73
CA ARG A 106 1.98 0.22 2.69
C ARG A 106 3.42 0.45 2.20
N PRO A 107 3.80 0.12 0.95
CA PRO A 107 5.18 0.28 0.48
C PRO A 107 5.63 1.74 0.33
N LEU A 108 4.68 2.70 0.35
CA LEU A 108 4.96 4.12 0.13
C LEU A 108 5.13 4.90 1.43
N PHE A 109 4.90 4.28 2.58
CA PHE A 109 5.36 4.87 3.83
C PHE A 109 6.88 4.73 3.91
N PRO A 110 7.59 5.75 4.43
CA PRO A 110 9.03 5.63 4.67
C PRO A 110 9.34 4.42 5.56
N SER A 111 10.49 3.78 5.33
CA SER A 111 10.87 2.55 6.04
C SER A 111 11.08 2.73 7.54
N ASP A 112 11.32 3.96 7.99
CA ASP A 112 11.55 4.39 9.37
C ASP A 112 10.30 5.05 10.00
N TYR A 113 9.14 4.95 9.36
CA TYR A 113 7.90 5.51 9.88
C TYR A 113 7.17 4.47 10.74
N HIS A 114 7.17 4.66 12.07
CA HIS A 114 6.59 3.72 13.04
C HIS A 114 5.40 4.28 13.83
N ALA A 115 4.86 5.43 13.44
CA ALA A 115 3.66 5.97 14.07
C ALA A 115 2.40 5.24 13.58
N ASP A 116 1.46 4.97 14.49
CA ASP A 116 0.17 4.35 14.16
C ASP A 116 -0.57 5.15 13.08
N VAL A 117 -0.91 4.49 11.97
CA VAL A 117 -1.73 5.06 10.89
C VAL A 117 -3.00 4.26 10.73
N PHE A 118 -4.12 4.96 10.77
CA PHE A 118 -5.44 4.39 10.55
C PHE A 118 -6.10 5.02 9.33
N VAL A 119 -6.39 4.18 8.33
CA VAL A 119 -7.09 4.58 7.11
C VAL A 119 -8.47 3.93 7.13
N THR A 120 -9.52 4.74 6.98
CA THR A 120 -10.90 4.24 6.91
C THR A 120 -11.57 4.75 5.65
N VAL A 121 -12.19 3.84 4.91
CA VAL A 121 -13.01 4.15 3.74
C VAL A 121 -14.42 3.61 3.99
N ASN A 122 -15.40 4.51 4.06
CA ASN A 122 -16.80 4.16 4.28
C ASN A 122 -17.62 4.42 3.02
N LEU A 123 -18.34 3.42 2.52
CA LEU A 123 -19.40 3.63 1.52
C LEU A 123 -20.61 4.26 2.23
N ILE A 124 -20.91 5.51 1.88
CA ILE A 124 -21.98 6.30 2.50
C ILE A 124 -23.20 6.48 1.60
N SER A 125 -23.05 6.29 0.29
CA SER A 125 -24.13 6.20 -0.69
C SER A 125 -23.71 5.24 -1.79
N ALA A 126 -24.61 4.39 -2.27
CA ALA A 126 -24.32 3.42 -3.31
C ALA A 126 -25.30 3.55 -4.47
N ASP A 127 -24.75 3.77 -5.67
CA ASP A 127 -25.46 3.46 -6.90
C ASP A 127 -25.54 1.93 -7.07
N LYS A 128 -26.62 1.43 -7.67
CA LYS A 128 -26.83 -0.01 -7.85
C LYS A 128 -25.89 -0.62 -8.89
N ASP A 129 -25.41 0.19 -9.84
CA ASP A 129 -24.66 -0.30 -10.99
C ASP A 129 -23.17 0.10 -10.96
N ILE A 130 -22.76 0.97 -10.03
CA ILE A 130 -21.36 1.37 -9.88
C ILE A 130 -20.67 0.52 -8.81
N GLN A 131 -19.51 -0.02 -9.16
CA GLN A 131 -18.67 -0.79 -8.26
C GLN A 131 -17.88 0.14 -7.32
N PRO A 132 -18.14 0.13 -6.00
CA PRO A 132 -17.55 1.10 -5.08
C PRO A 132 -16.07 0.81 -4.75
N ASP A 133 -15.64 -0.44 -4.84
CA ASP A 133 -14.27 -0.86 -4.58
C ASP A 133 -13.25 -0.24 -5.56
N ALA A 134 -13.64 -0.06 -6.82
CA ALA A 134 -12.85 0.63 -7.85
C ALA A 134 -12.53 2.11 -7.54
N LEU A 135 -13.20 2.70 -6.54
CA LEU A 135 -12.98 4.07 -6.07
C LEU A 135 -12.33 4.12 -4.68
N ALA A 136 -12.21 2.97 -4.00
CA ALA A 136 -11.82 2.93 -2.59
C ALA A 136 -10.33 3.28 -2.38
N GLY A 137 -9.44 2.75 -3.23
CA GLY A 137 -8.02 3.12 -3.22
C GLY A 137 -7.78 4.59 -3.53
N LEU A 138 -8.53 5.16 -4.50
CA LEU A 138 -8.51 6.60 -4.78
C LEU A 138 -8.97 7.41 -3.57
N ALA A 139 -10.02 7.01 -2.87
CA ALA A 139 -10.51 7.71 -1.68
C ALA A 139 -9.49 7.69 -0.53
N ALA A 140 -8.86 6.54 -0.29
CA ALA A 140 -7.81 6.40 0.72
C ALA A 140 -6.58 7.26 0.39
N SER A 141 -6.10 7.19 -0.85
CA SER A 141 -4.96 7.98 -1.30
C SER A 141 -5.24 9.49 -1.28
N ALA A 142 -6.42 9.91 -1.73
CA ALA A 142 -6.79 11.32 -1.71
C ALA A 142 -6.91 11.86 -0.28
N ALA A 143 -7.39 11.05 0.68
CA ALA A 143 -7.35 11.40 2.10
C ALA A 143 -5.92 11.61 2.62
N LEU A 144 -4.98 10.72 2.25
CA LEU A 144 -3.56 10.89 2.56
C LEU A 144 -2.94 12.11 1.87
N ALA A 145 -3.29 12.38 0.62
CA ALA A 145 -2.80 13.52 -0.15
C ALA A 145 -3.14 14.85 0.53
N VAL A 146 -4.36 14.99 1.06
CA VAL A 146 -4.79 16.20 1.80
C VAL A 146 -4.37 16.25 3.27
N SER A 147 -3.58 15.28 3.72
CA SER A 147 -3.01 15.22 5.07
C SER A 147 -1.57 15.74 5.13
N ASP A 148 -1.07 15.96 6.34
CA ASP A 148 0.35 16.28 6.58
C ASP A 148 1.23 15.02 6.78
N ILE A 149 0.68 13.81 6.63
CA ILE A 149 1.35 12.54 6.94
C ILE A 149 2.45 12.25 5.89
N PRO A 150 3.67 11.83 6.31
CA PRO A 150 4.72 11.41 5.40
C PRO A 150 4.30 10.18 4.58
N PHE A 151 4.18 10.36 3.27
CA PHE A 151 3.69 9.33 2.36
C PHE A 151 4.24 9.59 0.94
N GLY A 152 4.86 8.59 0.33
CA GLY A 152 5.50 8.67 -0.99
C GLY A 152 4.54 8.55 -2.19
N GLY A 153 3.23 8.69 -1.98
CA GLY A 153 2.24 8.74 -3.06
C GLY A 153 2.05 10.14 -3.65
N PRO A 154 0.88 10.46 -4.24
CA PRO A 154 -0.36 9.68 -4.19
C PRO A 154 -0.36 8.44 -5.07
N ILE A 155 -1.28 7.52 -4.79
CA ILE A 155 -1.64 6.40 -5.65
C ILE A 155 -3.05 6.57 -6.20
N SER A 156 -3.38 5.76 -7.19
CA SER A 156 -4.77 5.43 -7.48
C SER A 156 -4.91 3.95 -7.76
N GLU A 157 -6.12 3.46 -7.60
CA GLU A 157 -6.51 2.10 -7.99
C GLU A 157 -7.66 2.24 -8.98
N VAL A 158 -7.59 1.48 -10.06
CA VAL A 158 -8.65 1.40 -11.06
C VAL A 158 -8.91 -0.06 -11.40
N ARG A 159 -10.18 -0.39 -11.63
CA ARG A 159 -10.56 -1.68 -12.19
C ARG A 159 -10.49 -1.58 -13.70
N VAL A 160 -9.90 -2.58 -14.35
CA VAL A 160 -9.91 -2.73 -15.81
C VAL A 160 -10.59 -4.04 -16.13
N ALA A 161 -11.62 -3.98 -16.96
CA ALA A 161 -12.16 -5.17 -17.59
C ALA A 161 -11.90 -5.15 -19.08
N ARG A 162 -11.92 -6.34 -19.70
CA ARG A 162 -11.99 -6.46 -21.16
C ARG A 162 -13.34 -7.04 -21.56
N ILE A 163 -14.11 -6.27 -22.32
CA ILE A 163 -15.48 -6.61 -22.73
C ILE A 163 -15.53 -6.55 -24.25
N ASN A 164 -15.92 -7.65 -24.90
CA ASN A 164 -15.92 -7.77 -26.36
C ASN A 164 -14.58 -7.39 -27.02
N GLY A 165 -13.46 -7.68 -26.35
CA GLY A 165 -12.11 -7.38 -26.84
C GLY A 165 -11.58 -5.97 -26.51
N GLU A 166 -12.40 -5.09 -25.94
CA GLU A 166 -12.04 -3.70 -25.62
C GLU A 166 -11.80 -3.50 -24.12
N TYR A 167 -10.78 -2.73 -23.75
CA TYR A 167 -10.52 -2.40 -22.34
C TYR A 167 -11.43 -1.27 -21.85
N VAL A 168 -11.96 -1.43 -20.64
CA VAL A 168 -12.86 -0.47 -19.99
C VAL A 168 -12.36 -0.17 -18.58
N ILE A 169 -12.22 1.11 -18.24
CA ILE A 169 -11.92 1.57 -16.87
C ILE A 169 -13.19 1.58 -16.02
N ASN A 170 -13.07 1.08 -14.80
CA ASN A 170 -14.11 1.07 -13.77
C ASN A 170 -15.48 0.67 -14.33
N PRO A 171 -15.60 -0.50 -14.99
CA PRO A 171 -16.87 -0.95 -15.57
C PRO A 171 -17.97 -1.03 -14.50
N ASN A 172 -19.22 -0.80 -14.92
CA ASN A 172 -20.39 -1.00 -14.07
C ASN A 172 -20.62 -2.50 -13.81
N PHE A 173 -21.38 -2.84 -12.76
CA PHE A 173 -21.78 -4.23 -12.46
C PHE A 173 -22.48 -4.89 -13.66
N SER A 174 -23.37 -4.18 -14.33
CA SER A 174 -24.11 -4.67 -15.50
C SER A 174 -23.22 -5.02 -16.70
N GLN A 175 -22.03 -4.44 -16.80
CA GLN A 175 -21.09 -4.67 -17.90
C GLN A 175 -20.19 -5.89 -17.68
N MET A 176 -20.07 -6.38 -16.44
CA MET A 176 -19.13 -7.44 -16.08
C MET A 176 -19.51 -8.83 -16.60
N ALA A 177 -20.78 -9.06 -16.95
CA ALA A 177 -21.25 -10.38 -17.38
C ALA A 177 -20.55 -10.89 -18.66
N ASP A 178 -20.12 -9.97 -19.51
CA ASP A 178 -19.45 -10.26 -20.80
C ASP A 178 -17.94 -10.03 -20.74
N ALA A 179 -17.37 -9.89 -19.54
CA ALA A 179 -15.94 -9.65 -19.36
C ALA A 179 -15.13 -10.95 -19.37
N ASP A 180 -14.02 -10.97 -20.13
CA ASP A 180 -13.05 -12.07 -20.12
C ASP A 180 -11.78 -11.78 -19.30
N LEU A 181 -11.67 -10.55 -18.79
CA LEU A 181 -10.62 -10.08 -17.88
C LEU A 181 -11.26 -9.10 -16.90
N ASP A 182 -10.94 -9.21 -15.62
CA ASP A 182 -11.29 -8.27 -14.55
C ASP A 182 -10.11 -8.15 -13.59
N ILE A 183 -9.40 -7.02 -13.65
CA ILE A 183 -8.24 -6.76 -12.79
C ILE A 183 -8.36 -5.43 -12.08
N MET A 184 -7.98 -5.39 -10.81
CA MET A 184 -7.67 -4.18 -10.07
C MET A 184 -6.17 -3.89 -10.21
N VAL A 185 -5.84 -2.66 -10.60
CA VAL A 185 -4.45 -2.21 -10.72
C VAL A 185 -4.28 -0.97 -9.85
N GLY A 186 -3.29 -1.01 -8.97
CA GLY A 186 -2.88 0.09 -8.11
C GLY A 186 -1.47 0.59 -8.45
N GLY A 187 -1.28 1.90 -8.49
CA GLY A 187 0.01 2.49 -8.84
C GLY A 187 0.16 3.96 -8.45
N THR A 188 1.40 4.44 -8.46
CA THR A 188 1.74 5.86 -8.47
C THR A 188 1.75 6.40 -9.89
N ILE A 189 2.07 7.69 -10.05
CA ILE A 189 2.29 8.29 -11.36
C ILE A 189 3.41 7.59 -12.17
N ASP A 190 4.41 7.03 -11.48
CA ASP A 190 5.59 6.44 -12.11
C ASP A 190 5.56 4.91 -12.16
N ASN A 191 4.99 4.26 -11.14
CA ASN A 191 5.16 2.82 -10.93
C ASN A 191 3.83 2.10 -10.65
N ILE A 192 3.70 0.88 -11.17
CA ILE A 192 2.68 -0.07 -10.74
C ILE A 192 3.13 -0.72 -9.43
N LEU A 193 2.22 -0.80 -8.46
CA LEU A 193 2.48 -1.33 -7.12
C LEU A 193 1.76 -2.66 -6.88
N MET A 194 0.54 -2.78 -7.39
CA MET A 194 -0.34 -3.91 -7.09
C MET A 194 -1.20 -4.25 -8.31
N VAL A 195 -1.32 -5.54 -8.58
CA VAL A 195 -2.26 -6.12 -9.54
C VAL A 195 -2.94 -7.31 -8.87
N GLU A 196 -4.26 -7.38 -8.97
CA GLU A 196 -5.08 -8.49 -8.50
C GLU A 196 -6.23 -8.68 -9.48
N GLY A 197 -6.66 -9.90 -9.77
CA GLY A 197 -7.83 -10.10 -10.61
C GLY A 197 -8.04 -11.52 -11.09
N GLU A 198 -9.04 -11.67 -11.94
CA GLU A 198 -9.47 -12.92 -12.55
C GLU A 198 -9.53 -12.78 -14.07
N MET A 199 -9.21 -13.86 -14.79
CA MET A 199 -9.20 -13.88 -16.24
C MET A 199 -9.67 -15.23 -16.78
N ASN A 200 -10.37 -15.19 -17.92
CA ASN A 200 -10.82 -16.37 -18.65
C ASN A 200 -9.81 -16.73 -19.76
N GLU A 201 -8.70 -17.35 -19.36
CA GLU A 201 -7.65 -17.86 -20.27
C GLU A 201 -7.12 -16.83 -21.29
N VAL A 202 -7.00 -15.56 -20.88
CA VAL A 202 -6.43 -14.51 -21.72
C VAL A 202 -4.91 -14.65 -21.85
N SER A 203 -4.36 -14.24 -23.00
CA SER A 203 -2.91 -14.23 -23.22
C SER A 203 -2.19 -13.19 -22.33
N GLU A 204 -0.90 -13.40 -22.07
CA GLU A 204 -0.06 -12.46 -21.32
C GLU A 204 0.01 -11.07 -21.96
N GLU A 205 -0.02 -10.98 -23.30
CA GLU A 205 -0.03 -9.70 -24.03
C GLU A 205 -1.27 -8.86 -23.67
N VAL A 206 -2.43 -9.51 -23.55
CA VAL A 206 -3.69 -8.88 -23.15
C VAL A 206 -3.62 -8.41 -21.71
N MET A 207 -3.14 -9.25 -20.80
CA MET A 207 -2.96 -8.87 -19.40
C MET A 207 -2.02 -7.66 -19.26
N LEU A 208 -0.88 -7.66 -19.94
CA LEU A 208 0.06 -6.53 -19.94
C LEU A 208 -0.54 -5.27 -20.58
N GLY A 209 -1.36 -5.43 -21.62
CA GLY A 209 -2.13 -4.36 -22.22
C GLY A 209 -3.09 -3.70 -21.23
N ALA A 210 -3.84 -4.49 -20.47
CA ALA A 210 -4.75 -4.02 -19.44
C ALA A 210 -4.03 -3.26 -18.32
N ILE A 211 -2.87 -3.74 -17.86
CA ILE A 211 -2.05 -3.06 -16.84
C ILE A 211 -1.55 -1.70 -17.34
N LYS A 212 -1.08 -1.62 -18.60
CA LYS A 212 -0.65 -0.34 -19.21
C LYS A 212 -1.82 0.62 -19.36
N PHE A 213 -2.97 0.13 -19.81
CA PHE A 213 -4.19 0.91 -19.95
C PHE A 213 -4.66 1.48 -18.60
N ALA A 214 -4.58 0.68 -17.52
CA ALA A 214 -4.83 1.13 -16.16
C ALA A 214 -3.87 2.25 -15.73
N HIS A 215 -2.56 2.08 -15.98
CA HIS A 215 -1.54 3.03 -15.53
C HIS A 215 -1.74 4.43 -16.11
N GLU A 216 -2.11 4.52 -17.38
CA GLU A 216 -2.38 5.81 -18.03
C GLU A 216 -3.55 6.56 -17.37
N GLU A 217 -4.57 5.85 -16.88
CA GLU A 217 -5.66 6.47 -16.13
C GLU A 217 -5.24 6.83 -14.69
N ILE A 218 -4.51 5.94 -14.02
CA ILE A 218 -3.96 6.18 -12.67
C ILE A 218 -3.12 7.47 -12.64
N LYS A 219 -2.31 7.74 -13.68
CA LYS A 219 -1.53 8.98 -13.78
C LYS A 219 -2.41 10.23 -13.71
N LYS A 220 -3.58 10.22 -14.37
CA LYS A 220 -4.53 11.34 -14.32
C LYS A 220 -5.12 11.50 -12.93
N HIS A 221 -5.48 10.39 -12.28
CA HIS A 221 -5.99 10.40 -10.90
C HIS A 221 -4.95 10.95 -9.91
N CYS A 222 -3.69 10.54 -10.03
CA CYS A 222 -2.58 11.04 -9.21
C CYS A 222 -2.32 12.54 -9.45
N ALA A 223 -2.35 13.00 -10.71
CA ALA A 223 -2.17 14.41 -11.04
C ALA A 223 -3.21 15.30 -10.33
N VAL A 224 -4.48 14.90 -10.35
CA VAL A 224 -5.55 15.64 -9.67
C VAL A 224 -5.36 15.67 -8.15
N GLN A 225 -4.89 14.56 -7.54
CA GLN A 225 -4.58 14.54 -6.11
C GLN A 225 -3.39 15.46 -5.75
N ILE A 226 -2.37 15.52 -6.60
CA ILE A 226 -1.22 16.42 -6.43
C ILE A 226 -1.67 17.88 -6.50
N GLU A 227 -2.51 18.23 -7.48
CA GLU A 227 -3.10 19.56 -7.59
C GLU A 227 -3.91 19.94 -6.35
N LEU A 228 -4.77 19.03 -5.88
CA LEU A 228 -5.56 19.22 -4.67
C LEU A 228 -4.67 19.43 -3.44
N SER A 229 -3.63 18.62 -3.28
CA SER A 229 -2.66 18.73 -2.18
C SER A 229 -1.95 20.09 -2.18
N LYS A 230 -1.50 20.55 -3.36
CA LYS A 230 -0.84 21.86 -3.51
C LYS A 230 -1.76 23.03 -3.21
N GLU A 231 -3.00 22.98 -3.71
CA GLU A 231 -4.00 24.03 -3.46
C GLU A 231 -4.31 24.19 -1.96
N LEU A 232 -4.20 23.10 -1.20
CA LEU A 232 -4.41 23.08 0.25
C LEU A 232 -3.14 23.35 1.07
N GLY A 233 -1.97 23.50 0.43
CA GLY A 233 -0.67 23.63 1.11
C GLY A 233 -0.27 22.38 1.90
N LYS A 234 -0.69 21.20 1.44
CA LYS A 234 -0.44 19.87 2.03
C LYS A 234 0.62 19.08 1.28
N ASP A 235 1.24 19.69 0.28
CA ASP A 235 2.38 19.17 -0.47
C ASP A 235 3.67 19.11 0.36
N VAL A 236 3.77 19.91 1.43
CA VAL A 236 4.82 19.78 2.45
C VAL A 236 4.32 18.88 3.57
N LYS A 237 4.95 17.71 3.73
CA LYS A 237 4.64 16.76 4.81
C LYS A 237 5.35 17.12 6.11
N ARG A 238 4.79 16.69 7.24
CA ARG A 238 5.38 16.92 8.57
C ARG A 238 6.70 16.16 8.71
N THR A 239 7.64 16.72 9.44
CA THR A 239 8.89 16.02 9.82
C THR A 239 8.62 15.07 10.97
N TYR A 240 9.36 13.96 11.03
CA TYR A 240 9.32 12.99 12.10
C TYR A 240 10.73 12.43 12.36
N CYS A 241 10.93 11.85 13.54
CA CYS A 241 12.12 11.09 13.88
C CYS A 241 11.67 10.00 14.88
N HIS A 242 11.53 8.77 14.39
CA HIS A 242 11.09 7.64 15.22
C HIS A 242 12.22 6.69 15.59
N GLU A 243 13.41 6.89 15.02
CA GLU A 243 14.53 5.97 15.17
C GLU A 243 15.79 6.72 15.60
N THR A 244 16.57 6.07 16.45
CA THR A 244 17.95 6.46 16.72
C THR A 244 18.85 5.63 15.82
N ASN A 245 19.84 6.26 15.18
CA ASN A 245 20.80 5.58 14.31
C ASN A 245 22.22 5.84 14.77
N ASP A 246 23.06 4.81 14.70
CA ASP A 246 24.51 4.86 14.92
C ASP A 246 25.22 4.48 13.61
N GLU A 247 25.63 5.50 12.86
CA GLU A 247 26.25 5.30 11.55
C GLU A 247 27.67 4.70 11.68
N GLU A 248 28.38 4.94 12.78
CA GLU A 248 29.71 4.34 12.98
C GLU A 248 29.58 2.82 13.20
N LEU A 249 28.65 2.39 14.05
CA LEU A 249 28.32 0.99 14.27
C LEU A 249 27.84 0.32 12.97
N ARG A 250 26.99 1.00 12.21
CA ARG A 250 26.48 0.51 10.92
C ARG A 250 27.62 0.25 9.93
N GLN A 251 28.52 1.20 9.74
CA GLN A 251 29.65 1.04 8.82
C GLN A 251 30.62 -0.06 9.29
N LEU A 252 30.82 -0.19 10.60
CA LEU A 252 31.64 -1.25 11.19
C LEU A 252 31.06 -2.64 10.87
N ILE A 253 29.75 -2.84 11.09
CA ILE A 253 29.05 -4.09 10.78
C ILE A 253 29.17 -4.45 9.30
N ILE A 254 28.92 -3.48 8.42
CA ILE A 254 29.02 -3.70 6.97
C ILE A 254 30.44 -4.14 6.60
N THR A 255 31.45 -3.40 7.04
CA THR A 255 32.85 -3.64 6.66
C THR A 255 33.34 -5.01 7.14
N GLU A 256 32.95 -5.43 8.34
CA GLU A 256 33.47 -6.68 8.91
C GLU A 256 32.68 -7.93 8.55
N LEU A 257 31.36 -7.80 8.37
CA LEU A 257 30.46 -8.95 8.27
C LEU A 257 29.99 -9.23 6.85
N TYR A 258 30.06 -8.26 5.93
CA TYR A 258 29.49 -8.41 4.59
C TYR A 258 30.09 -9.58 3.81
N ASP A 259 31.42 -9.67 3.69
CA ASP A 259 32.07 -10.73 2.92
C ASP A 259 31.81 -12.12 3.51
N LYS A 260 31.75 -12.22 4.85
CA LYS A 260 31.41 -13.46 5.56
C LYS A 260 29.95 -13.86 5.28
N ALA A 261 29.02 -12.91 5.36
CA ALA A 261 27.61 -13.14 5.05
C ALA A 261 27.38 -13.52 3.58
N TYR A 262 28.15 -12.91 2.67
CA TYR A 262 28.12 -13.26 1.25
C TYR A 262 28.58 -14.70 1.00
N ALA A 263 29.65 -15.14 1.67
CA ALA A 263 30.10 -16.54 1.61
C ALA A 263 29.06 -17.52 2.18
N ILE A 264 28.34 -17.14 3.24
CA ILE A 264 27.23 -17.94 3.77
C ILE A 264 26.09 -18.02 2.75
N ALA A 265 25.73 -16.90 2.12
CA ALA A 265 24.67 -16.85 1.12
C ALA A 265 24.96 -17.77 -0.09
N THR A 266 26.21 -17.76 -0.58
CA THR A 266 26.65 -18.54 -1.75
C THR A 266 26.91 -20.01 -1.48
N SER A 267 26.88 -20.43 -0.21
CA SER A 267 27.18 -21.82 0.20
C SER A 267 26.21 -22.88 -0.34
N GLY A 268 25.00 -22.49 -0.77
CA GLY A 268 23.97 -23.42 -1.26
C GLY A 268 23.45 -24.40 -0.22
N THR A 269 23.60 -24.07 1.07
CA THR A 269 23.22 -24.92 2.21
C THR A 269 21.72 -24.97 2.44
N ALA A 270 21.27 -25.93 3.27
CA ALA A 270 19.88 -26.05 3.67
C ALA A 270 19.43 -24.83 4.50
N LYS A 271 18.11 -24.57 4.54
CA LYS A 271 17.56 -23.39 5.23
C LYS A 271 18.01 -23.29 6.69
N HIS A 272 17.95 -24.40 7.43
CA HIS A 272 18.31 -24.42 8.86
C HIS A 272 19.80 -24.14 9.08
N GLU A 273 20.68 -24.85 8.39
CA GLU A 273 22.14 -24.65 8.46
C GLU A 273 22.52 -23.20 8.10
N ARG A 274 21.89 -22.64 7.07
CA ARG A 274 22.13 -21.25 6.67
C ARG A 274 21.63 -20.23 7.71
N SER A 275 20.45 -20.45 8.28
CA SER A 275 19.91 -19.60 9.34
C SER A 275 20.83 -19.61 10.56
N GLU A 276 21.26 -20.80 11.01
CA GLU A 276 22.20 -20.97 12.11
C GLU A 276 23.55 -20.29 11.83
N ALA A 277 24.05 -20.35 10.58
CA ALA A 277 25.29 -19.68 10.20
C ALA A 277 25.18 -18.15 10.25
N PHE A 278 24.05 -17.57 9.82
CA PHE A 278 23.82 -16.12 9.95
C PHE A 278 23.67 -15.70 11.41
N GLU A 279 22.90 -16.44 12.21
CA GLU A 279 22.72 -16.19 13.64
C GLU A 279 24.05 -16.28 14.40
N ALA A 280 24.89 -17.28 14.08
CA ALA A 280 26.21 -17.42 14.68
C ALA A 280 27.14 -16.25 14.32
N LEU A 281 27.09 -15.76 13.08
CA LEU A 281 27.90 -14.62 12.63
C LEU A 281 27.50 -13.33 13.35
N GLU A 282 26.20 -13.09 13.51
CA GLU A 282 25.66 -11.95 14.27
C GLU A 282 26.05 -12.04 15.75
N ALA A 283 25.88 -13.22 16.36
CA ALA A 283 26.22 -13.47 17.76
C ALA A 283 27.73 -13.31 18.03
N GLU A 284 28.60 -13.74 17.11
CA GLU A 284 30.05 -13.53 17.21
C GLU A 284 30.41 -12.04 17.26
N PHE A 285 29.72 -11.20 16.48
CA PHE A 285 29.91 -9.76 16.51
C PHE A 285 29.37 -9.13 17.79
N ALA A 286 28.16 -9.53 18.21
CA ALA A 286 27.52 -9.02 19.42
C ALA A 286 28.29 -9.38 20.71
N ALA A 287 28.97 -10.52 20.75
CA ALA A 287 29.77 -10.98 21.90
C ALA A 287 30.96 -10.08 22.27
N ARG A 288 31.26 -9.06 21.45
CA ARG A 288 32.32 -8.06 21.71
C ARG A 288 31.90 -6.97 22.69
N TYR A 289 30.60 -6.81 22.90
CA TYR A 289 30.00 -5.79 23.75
C TYR A 289 29.62 -6.37 25.10
N THR A 290 29.61 -5.55 26.14
CA THR A 290 29.11 -5.96 27.46
C THR A 290 27.59 -6.08 27.47
N GLU A 291 27.03 -6.74 28.48
CA GLU A 291 25.57 -6.87 28.63
C GLU A 291 24.87 -5.49 28.71
N GLU A 292 25.48 -4.54 29.42
CA GLU A 292 24.99 -3.15 29.53
C GLU A 292 25.02 -2.42 28.17
N GLU A 293 26.05 -2.63 27.35
CA GLU A 293 26.12 -2.02 26.01
C GLU A 293 25.14 -2.64 25.02
N LEU A 294 24.83 -3.94 25.19
CA LEU A 294 23.91 -4.66 24.32
C LEU A 294 22.45 -4.26 24.52
N GLU A 295 22.07 -3.74 25.69
CA GLU A 295 20.71 -3.20 25.90
C GLU A 295 20.35 -2.12 24.85
N GLU A 296 21.32 -1.28 24.50
CA GLU A 296 21.15 -0.23 23.49
C GLU A 296 21.58 -0.67 22.08
N LYS A 297 22.70 -1.40 21.97
CA LYS A 297 23.30 -1.73 20.67
C LYS A 297 22.69 -2.96 20.01
N ALA A 298 22.16 -3.93 20.74
CA ALA A 298 21.66 -5.18 20.13
C ALA A 298 20.55 -4.96 19.09
N PRO A 299 19.53 -4.10 19.32
CA PRO A 299 18.53 -3.80 18.30
C PRO A 299 19.14 -3.18 17.03
N LEU A 300 20.13 -2.31 17.20
CA LEU A 300 20.84 -1.67 16.08
C LEU A 300 21.72 -2.66 15.32
N ILE A 301 22.46 -3.51 16.05
CA ILE A 301 23.28 -4.59 15.47
C ILE A 301 22.39 -5.49 14.61
N HIS A 302 21.27 -5.94 15.16
CA HIS A 302 20.33 -6.80 14.46
C HIS A 302 19.79 -6.15 13.18
N LYS A 303 19.32 -4.90 13.30
CA LYS A 303 18.80 -4.13 12.17
C LYS A 303 19.84 -3.95 11.07
N TYR A 304 21.04 -3.47 11.41
CA TYR A 304 22.10 -3.21 10.43
C TYR A 304 22.64 -4.50 9.80
N PHE A 305 22.77 -5.57 10.58
CA PHE A 305 23.15 -6.87 10.06
C PHE A 305 22.09 -7.43 9.09
N HIS A 306 20.81 -7.38 9.47
CA HIS A 306 19.73 -7.85 8.60
C HIS A 306 19.62 -7.03 7.31
N ASP A 307 19.48 -5.70 7.42
CA ASP A 307 19.11 -4.83 6.30
C ASP A 307 20.29 -4.50 5.37
N ASP A 308 21.47 -4.24 5.93
CA ASP A 308 22.63 -3.78 5.15
C ASP A 308 23.62 -4.89 4.84
N VAL A 309 23.64 -6.00 5.59
CA VAL A 309 24.55 -7.12 5.35
C VAL A 309 23.81 -8.30 4.72
N GLN A 310 22.93 -8.98 5.44
CA GLN A 310 22.30 -10.22 5.00
C GLN A 310 21.44 -10.02 3.74
N LYS A 311 20.57 -9.01 3.75
CA LYS A 311 19.67 -8.70 2.62
C LYS A 311 20.45 -8.31 1.37
N LYS A 312 21.51 -7.49 1.50
CA LYS A 312 22.36 -7.10 0.38
C LYS A 312 23.22 -8.25 -0.14
N ALA A 313 23.79 -9.07 0.74
CA ALA A 313 24.56 -10.25 0.37
C ALA A 313 23.71 -11.22 -0.47
N MET A 314 22.51 -11.56 0.00
CA MET A 314 21.57 -12.40 -0.74
C MET A 314 21.20 -11.80 -2.11
N ARG A 315 20.90 -10.49 -2.14
CA ARG A 315 20.50 -9.82 -3.39
C ARG A 315 21.64 -9.77 -4.40
N ASN A 316 22.85 -9.45 -3.97
CA ASN A 316 24.02 -9.37 -4.85
C ASN A 316 24.39 -10.76 -5.39
N MET A 317 24.35 -11.81 -4.55
CA MET A 317 24.54 -13.18 -5.02
C MET A 317 23.60 -13.53 -6.19
N ILE A 318 22.31 -13.18 -6.09
CA ILE A 318 21.35 -13.48 -7.16
C ILE A 318 21.69 -12.70 -8.44
N LEU A 319 22.13 -11.45 -8.31
CA LEU A 319 22.45 -10.57 -9.44
C LEU A 319 23.79 -10.93 -10.11
N ASP A 320 24.80 -11.25 -9.31
CA ASP A 320 26.18 -11.46 -9.76
C ASP A 320 26.43 -12.91 -10.20
N GLU A 321 25.82 -13.88 -9.51
CA GLU A 321 26.06 -15.31 -9.75
C GLU A 321 24.89 -16.02 -10.44
N GLY A 322 23.72 -15.39 -10.53
CA GLY A 322 22.51 -15.99 -11.12
C GLY A 322 21.96 -17.18 -10.33
N LYS A 323 22.37 -17.31 -9.06
CA LYS A 323 21.99 -18.41 -8.16
C LYS A 323 21.14 -17.92 -7.01
N ARG A 324 20.26 -18.79 -6.55
CA ARG A 324 19.40 -18.57 -5.37
C ARG A 324 20.03 -19.24 -4.14
N LEU A 325 19.50 -18.90 -2.97
CA LEU A 325 19.97 -19.43 -1.67
C LEU A 325 19.93 -20.96 -1.56
N ASP A 326 19.07 -21.62 -2.33
CA ASP A 326 18.97 -23.08 -2.40
C ASP A 326 19.75 -23.69 -3.57
N GLY A 327 20.66 -22.92 -4.17
CA GLY A 327 21.55 -23.36 -5.24
C GLY A 327 20.95 -23.35 -6.64
N ARG A 328 19.63 -23.16 -6.77
CA ARG A 328 18.91 -23.17 -8.06
C ARG A 328 19.21 -21.95 -8.91
N ALA A 329 19.12 -22.11 -10.22
CA ALA A 329 19.12 -20.98 -11.15
C ALA A 329 17.83 -20.14 -11.01
N THR A 330 17.81 -18.94 -11.60
CA THR A 330 16.66 -18.04 -11.54
C THR A 330 15.44 -18.55 -12.32
N ASP A 331 15.65 -19.40 -13.32
CA ASP A 331 14.64 -20.03 -14.18
C ASP A 331 14.30 -21.49 -13.77
N GLU A 332 14.95 -22.02 -12.74
CA GLU A 332 14.77 -23.40 -12.30
C GLU A 332 13.65 -23.55 -11.25
N ILE A 333 12.65 -24.39 -11.57
CA ILE A 333 11.53 -24.73 -10.68
C ILE A 333 11.95 -25.86 -9.72
N ARG A 334 11.37 -25.87 -8.50
CA ARG A 334 11.57 -26.98 -7.55
C ARG A 334 11.01 -28.30 -8.10
N PRO A 335 11.54 -29.46 -7.67
CA PRO A 335 10.95 -30.75 -8.01
C PRO A 335 9.46 -30.82 -7.64
N ILE A 336 8.64 -31.24 -8.61
CA ILE A 336 7.20 -31.43 -8.43
C ILE A 336 6.94 -32.93 -8.44
N TRP A 337 6.17 -33.39 -7.45
CA TRP A 337 5.67 -34.76 -7.35
C TRP A 337 4.15 -34.67 -7.38
N CYS A 338 3.48 -35.59 -8.07
CA CYS A 338 2.02 -35.65 -8.18
C CYS A 338 1.48 -37.03 -7.87
#